data_AF-A0A7J9LB91-F1
#
_entry.id   AF-A0A7J9LB91-F1
#
_cell.length_a   1.000
_cell.length_b   1.000
_cell.length_c   1.000
_cell.angle_alpha   90.00
_cell.angle_beta   90.00
_cell.angle_gamma   90.00
#
_symmetry.space_group_name_H-M   'P 1'
#
loop_
_entity.id
_entity.type
_entity.pdbx_description
1 polymer ?
#
loop_
_entity_poly.entity_id
_entity_poly.type
_entity_poly.pdbx_seq_one_letter_code
_entity_poly.pdbx_strand_id
1 'polypeptide(L)'
;MSSVWNQIHRMKRLAMGPMTTPEYNEWWIKRINDNISRPSSENSQSIKEHLRVVPFELEIIKQDFERRNTELEKKIEQMEKEKMNLRLDVDVQKLEAEKLRKGKIRPKM
;
A
#
# COMPACT_ATOMS: atom_id res chain seq x y z
N MET A 1 -17.17 2.43 13.02
CA MET A 1 -16.02 2.45 12.11
C MET A 1 -15.16 1.17 12.13
N SER A 2 -15.33 0.23 13.08
CA SER A 2 -14.55 -1.01 13.14
C SER A 2 -14.98 -2.11 12.15
N SER A 3 -16.23 -2.08 11.67
CA SER A 3 -16.78 -3.12 10.78
C SER A 3 -16.11 -3.13 9.40
N VAL A 4 -15.91 -1.94 8.82
CA VAL A 4 -15.29 -1.78 7.49
C VAL A 4 -13.80 -2.16 7.54
N TRP A 5 -13.09 -1.80 8.61
CA TRP A 5 -11.68 -2.19 8.82
C TRP A 5 -11.52 -3.71 8.89
N ASN A 6 -12.37 -4.39 9.68
CA ASN A 6 -12.38 -5.84 9.78
C ASN A 6 -12.77 -6.52 8.46
N GLN A 7 -13.62 -5.89 7.64
CA GLN A 7 -14.05 -6.41 6.35
C GLN A 7 -12.94 -6.29 5.28
N ILE A 8 -12.28 -5.14 5.19
CA ILE A 8 -11.16 -4.91 4.26
C ILE A 8 -9.97 -5.83 4.58
N HIS A 9 -9.65 -6.01 5.88
CA HIS A 9 -8.57 -6.92 6.28
C HIS A 9 -8.89 -8.39 5.97
N ARG A 10 -10.16 -8.81 6.06
CA ARG A 10 -10.60 -10.16 5.69
C ARG A 10 -10.57 -10.40 4.18
N MET A 11 -10.92 -9.40 3.36
CA MET A 11 -10.83 -9.52 1.90
C MET A 11 -9.38 -9.62 1.41
N LYS A 12 -8.44 -8.85 2.01
CA LYS A 12 -7.01 -8.99 1.71
C LYS A 12 -6.45 -10.37 2.08
N ARG A 13 -6.96 -11.02 3.13
CA ARG A 13 -6.61 -12.42 3.48
C ARG A 13 -7.08 -13.46 2.47
N LEU A 14 -8.18 -13.21 1.76
CA LEU A 14 -8.76 -14.14 0.80
C LEU A 14 -8.19 -13.98 -0.61
N ALA A 15 -7.71 -12.78 -0.97
CA ALA A 15 -7.18 -12.48 -2.29
C ALA A 15 -5.68 -12.81 -2.46
N MET A 16 -4.98 -13.14 -1.37
CA MET A 16 -3.61 -13.63 -1.43
C MET A 16 -3.67 -15.12 -1.78
N GLY A 17 -3.52 -15.46 -3.07
CA GLY A 17 -3.41 -16.83 -3.54
C GLY A 17 -2.30 -17.60 -2.79
N PRO A 18 -2.24 -18.93 -2.93
CA PRO A 18 -1.43 -19.82 -2.10
C PRO A 18 0.07 -19.61 -2.35
N MET A 19 0.64 -18.56 -1.76
CA MET A 19 2.08 -18.32 -1.65
C MET A 19 2.64 -18.79 -0.30
N THR A 20 1.77 -19.29 0.57
CA THR A 20 2.18 -20.02 1.77
C THR A 20 2.41 -21.46 1.37
N THR A 21 3.69 -21.81 1.18
CA THR A 21 4.09 -23.20 1.04
C THR A 21 3.59 -24.01 2.25
N PRO A 22 3.37 -25.33 2.10
CA PRO A 22 2.93 -26.19 3.20
C PRO A 22 3.78 -26.03 4.46
N GLU A 23 5.08 -25.75 4.30
CA GLU A 23 6.00 -25.51 5.41
C GLU A 23 5.63 -24.28 6.26
N TYR A 24 5.06 -23.22 5.66
CA TYR A 24 4.60 -22.04 6.41
C TYR A 24 3.41 -22.37 7.32
N ASN A 25 2.48 -23.20 6.85
CA ASN A 25 1.33 -23.62 7.63
C ASN A 25 1.72 -24.54 8.79
N GLU A 26 2.63 -25.50 8.55
CA GLU A 26 3.17 -26.36 9.61
C GLU A 26 3.95 -25.54 10.65
N TRP A 27 4.78 -24.61 10.21
CA TRP A 27 5.50 -23.69 11.09
C TRP A 27 4.54 -22.84 11.94
N TRP A 28 3.44 -22.38 11.36
CA TRP A 28 2.42 -21.58 12.07
C TRP A 28 1.63 -22.40 13.10
N ILE A 29 1.19 -23.61 12.74
CA ILE A 29 0.49 -24.53 13.65
C ILE A 29 1.39 -24.89 14.84
N LYS A 30 2.68 -25.15 14.60
CA LYS A 30 3.65 -25.45 15.65
C LYS A 30 3.78 -24.29 16.65
N ARG A 31 3.89 -23.05 16.17
CA ARG A 31 3.95 -21.86 17.06
C ARG A 31 2.67 -21.64 17.88
N ILE A 32 1.49 -21.93 17.35
CA ILE A 32 0.26 -21.79 18.13
C ILE A 32 0.24 -22.76 19.31
N ASN A 33 0.70 -23.99 19.12
CA ASN A 33 0.76 -24.98 20.18
C ASN A 33 1.89 -24.70 21.19
N ASP A 34 3.04 -24.20 20.74
CA ASP A 34 4.19 -23.92 21.62
C ASP A 34 3.96 -22.71 22.56
N ASN A 35 3.09 -21.77 22.17
CA ASN A 35 2.76 -20.58 22.97
C ASN A 35 1.77 -20.84 24.13
N ILE A 36 1.17 -22.04 24.24
CA ILE A 36 0.31 -22.43 25.37
C ILE A 36 1.15 -23.15 26.43
N SER A 37 2.33 -22.62 26.74
CA SER A 37 3.03 -23.01 27.95
C SER A 37 2.32 -22.35 29.14
N ARG A 38 1.65 -23.15 29.98
CA ARG A 38 0.99 -22.68 31.20
C ARG A 38 1.96 -21.78 31.99
N PRO A 39 1.65 -20.49 32.22
CA PRO A 39 2.62 -19.59 32.84
C PRO A 39 2.80 -19.99 34.30
N SER A 40 4.04 -20.28 34.71
CA SER A 40 4.41 -20.24 36.13
C SER A 40 4.24 -18.80 36.62
N SER A 41 3.87 -18.61 37.88
CA SER A 41 3.49 -17.31 38.44
C SER A 41 4.58 -16.23 38.34
N GLU A 42 5.85 -16.60 38.15
CA GLU A 42 6.98 -15.70 37.90
C GLU A 42 6.96 -15.09 36.49
N ASN A 43 6.38 -15.77 35.50
CA ASN A 43 6.31 -15.33 34.11
C ASN A 43 5.19 -14.32 33.84
N SER A 44 4.28 -14.13 34.80
CA SER A 44 3.17 -13.17 34.70
C SER A 44 3.67 -11.73 34.50
N GLN A 45 4.79 -11.41 35.16
CA GLN A 45 5.37 -10.08 35.14
C GLN A 45 6.10 -9.81 33.81
N SER A 46 6.84 -10.80 33.30
CA SER A 46 7.51 -10.72 31.99
C SER A 46 6.50 -10.70 30.83
N ILE A 47 5.41 -11.46 30.89
CA ILE A 47 4.34 -11.40 29.87
C ILE A 47 3.72 -10.01 29.80
N LYS A 48 3.44 -9.37 30.94
CA LYS A 48 2.86 -8.01 30.98
C LYS A 48 3.82 -6.98 30.39
N GLU A 49 5.12 -7.15 30.59
CA GLU A 49 6.16 -6.28 30.05
C GLU A 49 6.37 -6.49 28.54
N HIS A 50 6.41 -7.75 28.07
CA HIS A 50 6.40 -8.08 26.64
C HIS A 50 5.15 -7.56 25.94
N LEU A 51 3.97 -7.71 26.57
CA LEU A 51 2.71 -7.13 26.09
C LEU A 51 2.66 -5.61 26.19
N ARG A 52 3.64 -4.93 26.79
CA ARG A 52 3.76 -3.45 26.78
C ARG A 52 4.74 -2.99 25.71
N VAL A 53 5.81 -3.74 25.48
CA VAL A 53 6.78 -3.50 24.40
C VAL A 53 6.17 -3.80 23.03
N VAL A 54 5.42 -4.89 22.87
CA VAL A 54 4.79 -5.27 21.59
C VAL A 54 3.80 -4.20 21.09
N PRO A 55 2.91 -3.62 21.91
CA PRO A 55 2.08 -2.48 21.49
C PRO A 55 2.88 -1.26 21.08
N PHE A 56 4.03 -1.00 21.73
CA PHE A 56 4.88 0.14 21.40
C PHE A 56 5.54 -0.01 20.02
N GLU A 57 6.09 -1.19 19.72
CA GLU A 57 6.65 -1.48 18.40
C GLU A 57 5.59 -1.40 17.30
N LEU A 58 4.38 -1.89 17.57
CA LEU A 58 3.25 -1.80 16.63
C LEU A 58 2.80 -0.34 16.41
N GLU A 59 2.84 0.49 17.45
CA GLU A 59 2.53 1.91 17.35
C GLU A 59 3.55 2.65 16.47
N ILE A 60 4.84 2.36 16.61
CA ILE A 60 5.89 2.89 15.74
C ILE A 60 5.68 2.46 14.28
N ILE A 61 5.44 1.16 14.05
CA ILE A 61 5.20 0.63 12.70
C ILE A 61 3.96 1.28 12.08
N LYS A 62 2.91 1.52 12.87
CA LYS A 62 1.69 2.20 12.40
C LYS A 62 1.99 3.64 11.98
N GLN A 63 2.72 4.41 12.80
CA GLN A 63 3.10 5.78 12.46
C GLN A 63 3.99 5.85 11.21
N ASP A 64 4.95 4.94 11.08
CA ASP A 64 5.79 4.83 9.90
C ASP A 64 5.00 4.48 8.64
N PHE A 65 4.01 3.60 8.77
CA PHE A 65 3.10 3.24 7.68
C PHE A 65 2.25 4.44 7.25
N GLU A 66 1.65 5.17 8.20
CA GLU A 66 0.88 6.39 7.93
C GLU A 66 1.76 7.44 7.23
N ARG A 67 3.00 7.67 7.70
CA ARG A 67 3.95 8.59 7.06
C ARG A 67 4.21 8.21 5.60
N ARG A 68 4.56 6.94 5.34
CA ARG A 68 4.82 6.46 3.97
C ARG A 68 3.58 6.57 3.09
N ASN A 69 2.40 6.33 3.63
CA ASN A 69 1.15 6.44 2.87
C ASN A 69 0.92 7.90 2.42
N THR A 70 1.11 8.88 3.31
CA THR A 70 0.98 10.29 2.94
C THR A 70 2.00 10.76 1.90
N GLU A 71 3.23 10.22 1.94
CA GLU A 71 4.26 10.53 0.94
C GLU A 71 3.87 9.97 -0.44
N LEU A 72 3.31 8.76 -0.47
CA LEU A 72 2.83 8.12 -1.69
C LEU A 72 1.63 8.86 -2.29
N GLU A 73 0.67 9.30 -1.46
CA GLU A 73 -0.48 10.11 -1.90
C GLU A 73 -0.03 11.40 -2.60
N LYS A 74 0.94 12.13 -2.01
CA LYS A 74 1.51 13.33 -2.64
C LYS A 74 2.21 13.04 -3.97
N LYS A 75 2.95 11.92 -4.06
CA LYS A 75 3.59 11.50 -5.31
C LYS A 75 2.56 11.15 -6.39
N ILE A 76 1.45 10.51 -6.02
CA ILE A 76 0.36 10.20 -6.94
C ILE A 76 -0.27 11.49 -7.48
N GLU A 77 -0.62 12.45 -6.61
CA GLU A 77 -1.20 13.73 -7.01
C GLU A 77 -0.28 14.50 -7.98
N GLN A 78 1.03 14.54 -7.67
CA GLN A 78 2.02 15.17 -8.55
C GLN A 78 2.08 14.49 -9.93
N MET A 79 2.12 13.15 -9.98
CA MET A 79 2.13 12.41 -11.25
C MET A 79 0.84 12.61 -12.05
N GLU A 80 -0.32 12.72 -11.40
CA GLU A 80 -1.59 13.00 -12.09
C GLU A 80 -1.59 14.39 -12.74
N LYS A 81 -1.03 15.39 -12.04
CA LYS A 81 -0.85 16.74 -12.57
C LYS A 81 0.12 16.77 -13.76
N GLU A 82 1.26 16.10 -13.66
CA GLU A 82 2.24 15.98 -14.76
C GLU A 82 1.63 15.30 -15.98
N LYS A 83 0.87 14.20 -15.77
CA LYS A 83 0.15 13.50 -16.84
C LYS A 83 -0.86 14.40 -17.55
N MET A 84 -1.59 15.25 -16.81
CA MET A 84 -2.51 16.23 -17.39
C MET A 84 -1.78 17.25 -18.26
N ASN A 85 -0.66 17.80 -17.77
CA ASN A 85 0.14 18.77 -18.53
C ASN A 85 0.67 18.16 -19.84
N LEU A 86 1.23 16.95 -19.78
CA LEU A 86 1.75 16.27 -20.96
C LEU A 86 0.65 16.00 -22.01
N ARG A 87 -0.59 15.71 -21.58
CA ARG A 87 -1.72 15.58 -22.51
C ARG A 87 -2.02 16.89 -23.24
N LEU A 88 -2.01 18.00 -22.52
CA LEU A 88 -2.21 19.32 -23.12
C LEU A 88 -1.11 19.65 -24.13
N ASP A 89 0.15 19.36 -23.79
CA ASP A 89 1.28 19.58 -24.70
C ASP A 89 1.14 18.77 -26.00
N VAL A 90 0.71 17.51 -25.90
CA VAL A 90 0.43 16.65 -27.06
C VAL A 90 -0.67 17.25 -27.93
N ASP A 91 -1.77 17.74 -27.33
CA ASP A 91 -2.87 18.35 -28.07
C ASP A 91 -2.43 19.66 -28.77
N VAL A 92 -1.60 20.47 -28.11
CA VAL A 92 -1.02 21.69 -28.69
C VAL A 92 -0.14 21.34 -29.90
N GLN A 93 0.80 20.39 -29.75
CA GLN A 93 1.66 19.96 -30.85
C GLN A 93 0.86 19.41 -32.03
N LYS A 94 -0.22 18.67 -31.76
CA LYS A 94 -1.12 18.14 -32.78
C LYS A 94 -1.82 19.26 -33.55
N LEU A 95 -2.32 20.27 -32.86
CA LEU A 95 -2.96 21.45 -33.47
C LEU A 95 -1.98 22.26 -34.32
N GLU A 96 -0.74 22.45 -33.85
CA GLU A 96 0.32 23.13 -34.61
C GLU A 96 0.66 22.36 -35.89
N ALA A 97 0.85 21.04 -35.79
CA ALA A 97 1.11 20.19 -36.95
C ALA A 97 -0.03 20.23 -37.98
N GLU A 98 -1.29 20.24 -37.53
CA GLU A 98 -2.45 20.36 -38.41
C GLU A 98 -2.51 21.72 -39.12
N LYS A 99 -2.25 22.83 -38.41
CA LYS A 99 -2.15 24.18 -38.99
C LYS A 99 -1.07 24.24 -40.06
N LEU A 100 0.10 23.66 -39.81
CA LEU A 100 1.20 23.60 -40.79
C LEU A 100 0.82 22.80 -42.04
N ARG A 101 0.11 21.67 -41.90
CA ARG A 101 -0.39 20.90 -43.06
C ARG A 101 -1.40 21.69 -43.88
N LYS A 102 -2.36 22.36 -43.23
CA LYS A 102 -3.36 23.20 -43.92
C LYS A 102 -2.73 24.43 -44.58
N GLY A 103 -1.69 25.02 -43.98
CA GLY A 103 -0.93 26.13 -44.56
C GLY A 103 -0.16 25.75 -45.84
N LYS A 104 0.41 24.54 -45.88
CA LYS A 104 1.14 24.02 -47.05
C LYS A 104 0.26 23.68 -48.26
N ILE A 105 -1.05 23.49 -48.08
CA ILE A 105 -1.99 23.08 -49.15
C ILE A 105 -2.61 24.29 -49.87
N ARG A 106 -2.40 25.53 -49.39
CA ARG A 106 -2.86 26.71 -50.13
C ARG A 106 -2.01 26.88 -51.40
N PRO A 107 -2.59 26.74 -52.62
CA PRO A 107 -1.83 26.96 -53.84
C PRO A 107 -1.46 28.44 -53.92
N LYS A 108 -0.21 28.73 -54.31
CA LYS A 108 0.15 30.07 -54.78
C LYS A 108 -0.65 30.32 -56.06
N MET A 109 -1.63 31.22 -55.98
CA MET A 109 -2.22 31.85 -57.16
C MET A 109 -1.21 32.77 -57.83
#